data_AF-A0A672KRH9-F1
#
_entry.id   AF-A0A672KRH9-F1
#
_cell.length_a   1.000
_cell.length_b   1.000
_cell.length_c   1.000
_cell.angle_alpha   90.00
_cell.angle_beta   90.00
_cell.angle_gamma   90.00
#
_symmetry.space_group_name_H-M   'P 1'
#
loop_
_entity.id
_entity.type
_entity.pdbx_description
1 polymer ?
#
loop_
_entity_poly.entity_id
_entity_poly.type
_entity_poly.pdbx_seq_one_letter_code
_entity_poly.pdbx_strand_id
1 'polypeptide(L)'
;MRQVTFAKRKIYIWKIWLEPWAAETRGLQEEADRFLRYISTPQLSCQRPASVPPVFDAEHHGSWLLCLDRRFSLAQRIVSKHCRVYSLRSDDALERLLAGSGCEVHCFDPSIRRAHLQEDNMWLHRLSVDWRDPNPAVPIQRLHSGSKKLAAILSHFGHRQVDVLKVDLESAEWKILENLILEQVLDSVGLLLLELHLQWAGFEVGGDEPSVVRYWFSLLRELERAHFRLYHSYSDPSKPRLFLHRNLRNTSSSFTLGWEFTHFVQKDYFATCFQFNIEYIYGIFFFLNMLLDKNGLNSDKFRPLYEYIRNIVCKYNVYKTYLSRSLTVGGEFLLRLLKCILGLNSS
;
A
#
# COMPACT_ATOMS: atom_id res chain seq x y z
N MET A 1 -42.27 0.02 6.77
CA MET A 1 -41.11 -0.19 7.68
C MET A 1 -39.88 -0.43 6.82
N ARG A 2 -38.93 0.52 6.77
CA ARG A 2 -37.66 0.34 6.04
C ARG A 2 -36.67 -0.33 6.98
N GLN A 3 -36.24 -1.54 6.65
CA GLN A 3 -35.10 -2.18 7.31
C GLN A 3 -33.83 -1.41 6.95
N VAL A 4 -33.24 -0.77 7.94
CA VAL A 4 -31.90 -0.19 7.85
C VAL A 4 -30.91 -1.35 7.98
N THR A 5 -30.25 -1.72 6.89
CA THR A 5 -29.12 -2.66 6.92
C THR A 5 -27.92 -1.99 7.56
N PHE A 6 -27.53 -2.46 8.74
CA PHE A 6 -26.32 -2.03 9.44
C PHE A 6 -25.08 -2.36 8.60
N ALA A 7 -24.23 -1.35 8.37
CA ALA A 7 -22.89 -1.52 7.82
C ALA A 7 -22.10 -2.51 8.68
N LYS A 8 -21.42 -3.46 8.03
CA LYS A 8 -20.58 -4.47 8.69
C LYS A 8 -19.52 -3.76 9.57
N ARG A 9 -19.56 -4.04 10.88
CA ARG A 9 -18.54 -3.61 11.85
C ARG A 9 -17.15 -4.07 11.37
N LYS A 10 -16.18 -3.15 11.33
CA LYS A 10 -14.75 -3.49 11.20
C LYS A 10 -14.38 -4.40 12.39
N ILE A 11 -13.90 -5.61 12.10
CA ILE A 11 -13.38 -6.51 13.12
C ILE A 11 -11.97 -6.02 13.42
N TYR A 12 -11.77 -5.46 14.60
CA TYR A 12 -10.44 -5.14 15.12
C TYR A 12 -9.74 -6.46 15.44
N ILE A 13 -8.57 -6.68 14.86
CA ILE A 13 -7.71 -7.80 15.23
C ILE A 13 -7.01 -7.35 16.51
N TRP A 14 -7.43 -7.90 17.65
CA TRP A 14 -6.90 -7.52 18.97
C TRP A 14 -5.63 -8.29 19.35
N LYS A 15 -5.16 -9.20 18.49
CA LYS A 15 -4.02 -10.07 18.79
C LYS A 15 -3.35 -10.56 17.51
N ILE A 16 -2.02 -10.65 17.52
CA ILE A 16 -1.26 -11.36 16.49
C ILE A 16 -1.47 -12.87 16.61
N TRP A 17 -1.84 -13.51 15.51
CA TRP A 17 -1.96 -14.95 15.44
C TRP A 17 -0.57 -15.55 15.19
N LEU A 18 -0.04 -16.24 16.21
CA LEU A 18 1.25 -16.90 16.08
C LEU A 18 1.16 -18.06 15.10
N GLU A 19 2.08 -18.10 14.14
CA GLU A 19 2.28 -19.25 13.25
C GLU A 19 2.54 -20.52 14.05
N PRO A 20 2.27 -21.72 13.52
CA PRO A 20 2.75 -22.96 14.13
C PRO A 20 4.27 -22.94 14.34
N TRP A 21 4.74 -23.73 15.30
CA TRP A 21 6.18 -23.98 15.47
C TRP A 21 6.77 -24.56 14.17
N ALA A 22 8.01 -24.18 13.85
CA ALA A 22 8.74 -24.64 12.68
C ALA A 22 9.00 -26.16 12.71
N ALA A 23 9.16 -26.74 13.90
CA ALA A 23 9.37 -28.15 14.14
C ALA A 23 8.78 -28.56 15.50
N GLU A 24 8.55 -29.87 15.70
CA GLU A 24 8.06 -30.43 16.97
C GLU A 24 9.02 -30.19 18.14
N THR A 25 10.33 -30.11 17.85
CA THR A 25 11.40 -29.82 18.80
C THR A 25 11.31 -28.41 19.38
N ARG A 26 10.62 -27.48 18.70
CA ARG A 26 10.52 -26.05 19.07
C ARG A 26 11.88 -25.40 19.27
N GLY A 27 12.89 -25.86 18.54
CA GLY A 27 14.26 -25.39 18.65
C GLY A 27 14.48 -24.03 17.99
N LEU A 28 15.49 -23.31 18.50
CA LEU A 28 15.91 -22.01 17.94
C LEU A 28 16.41 -22.15 16.51
N GLN A 29 17.09 -23.26 16.19
CA GLN A 29 17.69 -23.47 14.88
C GLN A 29 16.61 -23.53 13.79
N GLU A 30 15.54 -24.28 14.02
CA GLU A 30 14.46 -24.47 13.06
C GLU A 30 13.65 -23.20 12.87
N GLU A 31 13.40 -22.44 13.95
CA GLU A 31 12.75 -21.13 13.87
C GLU A 31 13.61 -20.10 13.13
N ALA A 32 14.91 -20.02 13.47
CA ALA A 32 15.86 -19.14 12.79
C ALA A 32 15.98 -19.50 11.31
N ASP A 33 16.04 -20.78 10.95
CA ASP A 33 16.12 -21.23 9.57
C ASP A 33 14.91 -20.82 8.74
N ARG A 34 13.71 -21.01 9.31
CA ARG A 34 12.46 -20.61 8.67
C ARG A 34 12.40 -19.09 8.48
N PHE A 35 12.73 -18.34 9.53
CA PHE A 35 12.73 -16.89 9.51
C PHE A 35 13.77 -16.31 8.53
N LEU A 36 15.02 -16.78 8.57
CA LEU A 36 16.09 -16.28 7.70
C LEU A 36 15.85 -16.62 6.23
N ARG A 37 15.31 -17.82 5.96
CA ARG A 37 14.88 -18.18 4.61
C ARG A 37 13.80 -17.24 4.11
N TYR A 38 12.84 -16.90 4.96
CA TYR A 38 11.77 -15.98 4.63
C TYR A 38 12.30 -14.62 4.20
N ILE A 39 13.06 -13.95 5.08
CA ILE A 39 13.53 -12.59 4.82
C ILE A 39 14.53 -12.52 3.67
N SER A 40 15.24 -13.62 3.39
CA SER A 40 16.24 -13.68 2.31
C SER A 40 15.66 -14.11 0.95
N THR A 41 14.35 -14.41 0.86
CA THR A 41 13.72 -14.90 -0.37
C THR A 41 12.66 -13.92 -0.86
N PRO A 42 13.01 -12.97 -1.76
CA PRO A 42 12.02 -12.13 -2.42
C PRO A 42 10.91 -12.95 -3.07
N GLN A 43 9.67 -12.52 -2.86
CA GLN A 43 8.44 -13.14 -3.36
C GLN A 43 7.96 -12.48 -4.66
N LEU A 44 8.45 -11.27 -4.93
CA LEU A 44 8.15 -10.46 -6.08
C LEU A 44 9.46 -9.93 -6.67
N SER A 45 9.53 -9.80 -7.99
CA SER A 45 10.57 -9.03 -8.66
C SER A 45 9.97 -7.72 -9.17
N CYS A 46 10.63 -6.60 -8.87
CA CYS A 46 10.25 -5.27 -9.37
C CYS A 46 11.02 -4.94 -10.64
N GLN A 47 10.30 -4.56 -11.68
CA GLN A 47 10.89 -4.03 -12.91
C GLN A 47 10.91 -2.50 -12.83
N ARG A 48 11.97 -1.87 -13.32
CA ARG A 48 12.01 -0.41 -13.43
C ARG A 48 11.52 0.05 -14.80
N PRO A 49 10.55 0.97 -14.88
CA PRO A 49 10.18 1.60 -16.13
C PRO A 49 11.15 2.71 -16.51
N ALA A 50 11.46 2.80 -17.81
CA ALA A 50 12.33 3.84 -18.38
C ALA A 50 11.84 5.29 -18.15
N SER A 51 10.56 5.46 -17.77
CA SER A 51 9.96 6.77 -17.47
C SER A 51 10.37 7.34 -16.11
N VAL A 52 11.00 6.55 -15.25
CA VAL A 52 11.48 7.00 -13.94
C VAL A 52 12.90 7.57 -14.09
N PRO A 53 13.19 8.76 -13.56
CA PRO A 53 14.52 9.38 -13.67
C PRO A 53 15.65 8.44 -13.21
N PRO A 54 16.83 8.41 -13.87
CA PRO A 54 17.97 7.58 -13.47
C PRO A 54 18.43 7.78 -12.03
N VAL A 55 18.15 8.94 -11.43
CA VAL A 55 18.52 9.28 -10.05
C VAL A 55 18.08 8.25 -9.00
N PHE A 56 17.05 7.45 -9.28
CA PHE A 56 16.62 6.34 -8.42
C PHE A 56 17.41 5.04 -8.65
N ASP A 57 18.56 5.06 -9.31
CA ASP A 57 19.43 3.89 -9.46
C ASP A 57 19.98 3.48 -8.08
N ALA A 58 19.96 2.17 -7.82
CA ALA A 58 20.29 1.56 -6.53
C ALA A 58 21.71 1.90 -6.01
N GLU A 59 22.56 2.48 -6.86
CA GLU A 59 23.95 2.79 -6.55
C GLU A 59 24.13 4.00 -5.60
N HIS A 60 23.09 4.79 -5.33
CA HIS A 60 23.25 6.08 -4.63
C HIS A 60 22.47 6.27 -3.32
N HIS A 61 21.66 5.29 -2.88
CA HIS A 61 20.75 5.45 -1.71
C HIS A 61 20.97 4.44 -0.58
N GLY A 62 22.18 3.86 -0.52
CA GLY A 62 22.53 2.83 0.46
C GLY A 62 21.79 1.51 0.21
N SER A 63 21.33 0.87 1.28
CA SER A 63 20.64 -0.43 1.24
C SER A 63 19.16 -0.34 0.86
N TRP A 64 18.59 0.87 0.78
CA TRP A 64 17.17 1.12 0.53
C TRP A 64 16.86 1.10 -0.97
N LEU A 65 16.01 0.15 -1.41
CA LEU A 65 15.60 0.01 -2.81
C LEU A 65 14.11 0.28 -2.96
N LEU A 66 13.71 1.19 -3.85
CA LEU A 66 12.30 1.45 -4.19
C LEU A 66 11.80 0.47 -5.26
N CYS A 67 10.59 -0.09 -5.08
CA CYS A 67 9.89 -0.78 -6.16
C CYS A 67 9.17 0.25 -7.05
N LEU A 68 9.66 0.45 -8.27
CA LEU A 68 9.11 1.45 -9.19
C LEU A 68 8.36 0.82 -10.37
N ASP A 69 7.90 -0.42 -10.19
CA ASP A 69 7.21 -1.17 -11.24
C ASP A 69 5.88 -0.53 -11.64
N ARG A 70 5.58 -0.51 -12.95
CA ARG A 70 4.35 0.08 -13.50
C ARG A 70 3.08 -0.64 -13.03
N ARG A 71 3.22 -1.86 -12.53
CA ARG A 71 2.12 -2.61 -11.91
C ARG A 71 1.63 -1.97 -10.61
N PHE A 72 2.41 -1.06 -10.02
CA PHE A 72 2.09 -0.36 -8.78
C PHE A 72 2.08 1.16 -8.98
N SER A 73 1.50 1.90 -8.04
CA SER A 73 1.25 3.33 -8.20
C SER A 73 2.44 4.24 -7.91
N LEU A 74 3.49 3.76 -7.25
CA LEU A 74 4.57 4.63 -6.74
C LEU A 74 5.27 5.40 -7.86
N ALA A 75 5.67 4.73 -8.94
CA ALA A 75 6.35 5.38 -10.06
C ALA A 75 5.50 6.49 -10.70
N GLN A 76 4.20 6.24 -10.90
CA GLN A 76 3.28 7.24 -11.45
C GLN A 76 3.08 8.42 -10.49
N ARG A 77 3.03 8.17 -9.18
CA ARG A 77 2.90 9.23 -8.16
C ARG A 77 4.13 10.10 -8.06
N ILE A 78 5.32 9.52 -8.21
CA ILE A 78 6.58 10.28 -8.30
C ILE A 78 6.56 11.17 -9.53
N VAL A 79 6.28 10.62 -10.72
CA VAL A 79 6.24 11.40 -11.98
C VAL A 79 5.20 12.53 -11.92
N SER A 80 4.05 12.28 -11.30
CA SER A 80 2.97 13.27 -11.14
C SER A 80 3.16 14.21 -9.95
N LYS A 81 4.22 14.08 -9.15
CA LYS A 81 4.48 14.88 -7.93
C LYS A 81 3.35 14.81 -6.90
N HIS A 82 2.69 13.66 -6.82
CA HIS A 82 1.62 13.34 -5.87
C HIS A 82 1.96 12.13 -4.99
N CYS A 83 3.25 11.99 -4.68
CA CYS A 83 3.77 11.00 -3.76
C CYS A 83 3.93 11.59 -2.36
N ARG A 84 3.60 10.80 -1.34
CA ARG A 84 3.82 11.11 0.07
C ARG A 84 4.73 10.07 0.72
N VAL A 85 5.74 10.54 1.44
CA VAL A 85 6.77 9.71 2.07
C VAL A 85 6.80 10.00 3.56
N TYR A 86 6.69 8.97 4.38
CA TYR A 86 6.94 9.05 5.81
C TYR A 86 8.21 8.26 6.14
N SER A 87 9.17 8.92 6.78
CA SER A 87 10.40 8.29 7.24
C SER A 87 10.49 8.36 8.77
N LEU A 88 10.62 7.20 9.40
CA LEU A 88 10.69 7.04 10.85
C LEU A 88 12.13 6.73 11.23
N ARG A 89 12.93 7.79 11.36
CA ARG A 89 14.36 7.83 11.67
C ARG A 89 15.27 7.02 10.73
N SER A 90 16.35 7.66 10.28
CA SER A 90 17.61 7.17 9.68
C SER A 90 18.22 8.33 8.86
N ASP A 91 19.33 8.09 8.18
CA ASP A 91 19.85 8.85 7.04
C ASP A 91 18.76 9.46 6.13
N ASP A 92 19.05 10.64 5.58
CA ASP A 92 18.10 11.43 4.80
C ASP A 92 18.34 11.36 3.28
N ALA A 93 19.20 10.45 2.82
CA ALA A 93 19.59 10.37 1.41
C ALA A 93 18.40 10.03 0.50
N LEU A 94 17.61 9.00 0.85
CA LEU A 94 16.42 8.59 0.10
C LEU A 94 15.31 9.66 0.19
N GLU A 95 15.21 10.32 1.32
CA GLU A 95 14.23 11.35 1.63
C GLU A 95 14.51 12.60 0.79
N ARG A 96 15.77 13.06 0.76
CA ARG A 96 16.25 14.16 -0.09
C ARG A 96 16.01 13.86 -1.57
N LEU A 97 16.24 12.63 -2.00
CA LEU A 97 15.99 12.19 -3.37
C LEU A 97 14.50 12.31 -3.75
N LEU A 98 13.62 11.80 -2.90
CA LEU A 98 12.17 11.82 -3.12
C LEU A 98 11.62 13.25 -3.04
N ALA A 99 12.12 14.07 -2.10
CA ALA A 99 11.79 15.48 -1.99
C ALA A 99 12.23 16.28 -3.22
N GLY A 100 13.47 16.04 -3.70
CA GLY A 100 13.99 16.63 -4.93
C GLY A 100 13.20 16.24 -6.18
N SER A 101 12.52 15.09 -6.15
CA SER A 101 11.60 14.62 -7.20
C SER A 101 10.19 15.20 -7.08
N GLY A 102 9.91 15.99 -6.04
CA GLY A 102 8.63 16.65 -5.81
C GLY A 102 7.65 15.89 -4.92
N CYS A 103 8.10 14.86 -4.19
CA CYS A 103 7.27 14.21 -3.17
C CYS A 103 7.11 15.07 -1.92
N GLU A 104 5.96 14.94 -1.26
CA GLU A 104 5.75 15.46 0.08
C GLU A 104 6.39 14.50 1.10
N VAL A 105 7.53 14.89 1.66
CA VAL A 105 8.32 14.04 2.56
C VAL A 105 8.20 14.53 4.00
N HIS A 106 7.86 13.62 4.91
CA HIS A 106 7.79 13.87 6.35
C HIS A 106 8.76 12.96 7.08
N CYS A 107 9.71 13.55 7.79
CA CYS A 107 10.67 12.85 8.63
C CYS A 107 10.32 13.04 10.10
N PHE A 108 10.21 11.94 10.82
CA PHE A 108 9.85 11.89 12.23
C PHE A 108 11.07 11.47 13.05
N ASP A 109 11.69 12.42 13.73
CA ASP A 109 12.87 12.17 14.57
C ASP A 109 12.81 12.99 15.87
N PRO A 110 12.77 12.34 17.05
CA PRO A 110 12.74 13.04 18.33
C PRO A 110 14.02 13.84 18.65
N SER A 111 15.13 13.58 17.94
CA SER A 111 16.43 14.26 18.12
C SER A 111 16.43 15.69 17.60
N ILE A 112 15.49 16.03 16.71
CA ILE A 112 15.40 17.34 16.06
C ILE A 112 15.17 18.43 17.10
N ARG A 113 15.92 19.54 17.00
CA ARG A 113 15.89 20.60 18.04
C ARG A 113 14.56 21.36 18.08
N ARG A 114 13.97 21.65 16.91
CA ARG A 114 12.74 22.43 16.75
C ARG A 114 11.54 21.50 16.55
N ALA A 115 10.36 21.92 17.03
CA ALA A 115 9.14 21.11 16.93
C ALA A 115 8.78 20.76 15.48
N HIS A 116 8.86 21.76 14.60
CA HIS A 116 8.63 21.65 13.17
C HIS A 116 9.68 22.48 12.43
N LEU A 117 10.32 21.89 11.45
CA LEU A 117 11.29 22.54 10.57
C LEU A 117 10.96 22.12 9.13
N GLN A 118 11.08 23.04 8.19
CA GLN A 118 11.03 22.73 6.77
C GLN A 118 12.43 22.98 6.21
N GLU A 119 13.05 21.93 5.69
CA GLU A 119 14.44 21.96 5.18
C GLU A 119 14.51 21.06 3.96
N ASP A 120 15.19 21.51 2.90
CA ASP A 120 15.39 20.74 1.66
C ASP A 120 14.11 20.16 1.04
N ASN A 121 13.01 20.93 1.11
CA ASN A 121 11.67 20.54 0.66
C ASN A 121 11.06 19.35 1.44
N MET A 122 11.56 19.09 2.65
CA MET A 122 11.06 18.07 3.56
C MET A 122 10.48 18.70 4.83
N TRP A 123 9.49 18.04 5.42
CA TRP A 123 8.92 18.37 6.71
C TRP A 123 9.59 17.55 7.81
N LEU A 124 10.31 18.23 8.68
CA LEU A 124 11.03 17.66 9.79
C LEU A 124 10.22 17.84 11.08
N HIS A 125 9.84 16.74 11.72
CA HIS A 125 9.01 16.73 12.91
C HIS A 125 9.78 16.18 14.10
N ARG A 126 9.86 16.96 15.20
CA ARG A 126 10.36 16.47 16.49
C ARG A 126 9.32 15.59 17.17
N LEU A 127 9.15 14.40 16.61
CA LEU A 127 8.13 13.43 17.00
C LEU A 127 8.69 12.03 16.74
N SER A 128 8.65 11.20 17.76
CA SER A 128 8.86 9.76 17.72
C SER A 128 7.56 9.06 17.35
N VAL A 129 7.67 7.97 16.61
CA VAL A 129 6.53 7.07 16.40
C VAL A 129 6.62 5.94 17.42
N ASP A 130 5.49 5.67 18.09
CA ASP A 130 5.38 4.73 19.20
C ASP A 130 4.22 3.76 18.94
N TRP A 131 4.21 2.62 19.62
CA TRP A 131 3.15 1.61 19.57
C TRP A 131 2.19 1.70 20.76
N ARG A 132 2.52 2.52 21.76
CA ARG A 132 1.70 2.72 22.96
C ARG A 132 0.65 3.80 22.77
N ASP A 133 -0.49 3.64 23.42
CA ASP A 133 -1.41 4.76 23.61
C ASP A 133 -0.80 5.75 24.60
N PRO A 134 -1.04 7.07 24.41
CA PRO A 134 -0.62 8.06 25.38
C PRO A 134 -1.27 7.74 26.74
N ASN A 135 -0.44 7.65 27.79
CA ASN A 135 -0.92 7.33 29.13
C ASN A 135 -1.91 8.40 29.61
N PRO A 136 -3.19 8.06 29.90
CA PRO A 136 -4.22 9.03 30.27
C PRO A 136 -3.94 9.73 31.61
N ALA A 137 -3.07 9.15 32.44
CA ALA A 137 -2.65 9.74 33.71
C ALA A 137 -1.57 10.82 33.56
N VAL A 138 -0.99 11.00 32.37
CA VAL A 138 0.00 12.06 32.10
C VAL A 138 -0.75 13.34 31.67
N PRO A 139 -0.58 14.48 32.36
CA PRO A 139 -1.25 15.72 31.99
C PRO A 139 -0.97 16.11 30.54
N ILE A 140 -1.99 16.57 29.80
CA ILE A 140 -1.89 17.01 28.38
C ILE A 140 -0.79 18.08 28.17
N GLN A 141 -0.53 18.89 29.19
CA GLN A 141 0.56 19.88 29.17
C GLN A 141 1.97 19.25 29.29
N ARG A 142 2.11 18.06 29.90
CA ARG A 142 3.35 17.24 29.92
C ARG A 142 3.45 16.24 28.76
N LEU A 143 2.38 16.02 28.00
CA LEU A 143 2.38 15.27 26.72
C LEU A 143 3.16 15.99 25.59
N HIS A 144 3.82 17.11 25.88
CA HIS A 144 4.66 17.87 24.96
C HIS A 144 6.05 17.24 24.66
N SER A 145 6.25 15.94 24.84
CA SER A 145 7.47 15.31 24.34
C SER A 145 7.19 14.02 23.57
N GLY A 146 6.46 14.20 22.47
CA GLY A 146 7.00 13.76 21.19
C GLY A 146 6.93 12.28 20.92
N SER A 147 5.92 11.53 21.36
CA SER A 147 5.61 10.25 20.74
C SER A 147 4.13 10.07 20.40
N LYS A 148 3.82 9.49 19.23
CA LYS A 148 2.45 9.21 18.77
C LYS A 148 2.43 7.92 17.94
N LYS A 149 1.30 7.22 17.95
CA LYS A 149 1.05 6.12 17.00
C LYS A 149 0.94 6.64 15.58
N LEU A 150 1.35 5.83 14.60
CA LEU A 150 1.30 6.23 13.20
C LEU A 150 -0.12 6.58 12.73
N ALA A 151 -1.14 5.83 13.17
CA ALA A 151 -2.54 6.13 12.87
C ALA A 151 -2.95 7.55 13.34
N ALA A 152 -2.53 7.92 14.55
CA ALA A 152 -2.81 9.24 15.12
C ALA A 152 -2.06 10.35 14.37
N ILE A 153 -0.84 10.08 13.90
CA ILE A 153 -0.05 11.00 13.07
C ILE A 153 -0.77 11.25 11.74
N LEU A 154 -1.15 10.19 11.03
CA LEU A 154 -1.91 10.27 9.78
C LEU A 154 -3.20 11.07 9.96
N SER A 155 -3.96 10.76 11.01
CA SER A 155 -5.19 11.49 11.34
C SER A 155 -4.93 12.96 11.66
N HIS A 156 -3.85 13.28 12.39
CA HIS A 156 -3.50 14.64 12.77
C HIS A 156 -3.15 15.51 11.56
N PHE A 157 -2.43 14.96 10.58
CA PHE A 157 -2.14 15.65 9.33
C PHE A 157 -3.25 15.54 8.28
N GLY A 158 -4.32 14.77 8.55
CA GLY A 158 -5.41 14.55 7.60
C GLY A 158 -5.00 13.67 6.41
N HIS A 159 -3.94 12.88 6.55
CA HIS A 159 -3.42 12.01 5.51
C HIS A 159 -4.13 10.67 5.51
N ARG A 160 -4.72 10.29 4.37
CA ARG A 160 -5.41 9.00 4.21
C ARG A 160 -4.50 7.87 3.74
N GLN A 161 -3.42 8.22 3.06
CA GLN A 161 -2.47 7.29 2.47
C GLN A 161 -1.06 7.88 2.51
N VAL A 162 -0.08 6.99 2.63
CA VAL A 162 1.35 7.23 2.45
C VAL A 162 1.85 6.25 1.39
N ASP A 163 2.58 6.76 0.41
CA ASP A 163 3.08 5.96 -0.70
C ASP A 163 4.34 5.19 -0.33
N VAL A 164 5.20 5.77 0.52
CA VAL A 164 6.39 5.11 1.07
C VAL A 164 6.47 5.32 2.57
N LEU A 165 6.46 4.24 3.34
CA LEU A 165 6.75 4.23 4.78
C LEU A 165 8.11 3.57 5.00
N LYS A 166 9.12 4.36 5.36
CA LYS A 166 10.45 3.89 5.78
C LYS A 166 10.53 3.86 7.30
N VAL A 167 11.06 2.77 7.85
CA VAL A 167 11.15 2.55 9.29
C VAL A 167 12.52 1.99 9.65
N ASP A 168 13.29 2.76 10.41
CA ASP A 168 14.50 2.32 11.11
C ASP A 168 14.48 2.87 12.54
N LEU A 169 14.14 1.98 13.48
CA LEU A 169 13.86 2.32 14.87
C LEU A 169 14.69 1.50 15.86
N GLU A 170 15.88 1.02 15.45
CA GLU A 170 16.86 0.33 16.31
C GLU A 170 16.19 -0.71 17.22
N SER A 171 15.54 -1.70 16.59
CA SER A 171 14.82 -2.82 17.22
C SER A 171 13.41 -2.51 17.76
N ALA A 172 12.91 -1.28 17.66
CA ALA A 172 11.49 -0.96 17.88
C ALA A 172 10.59 -1.31 16.69
N GLU A 173 11.17 -1.70 15.54
CA GLU A 173 10.43 -2.03 14.32
C GLU A 173 9.42 -3.16 14.56
N TRP A 174 9.74 -4.12 15.42
CA TRP A 174 8.86 -5.25 15.74
C TRP A 174 7.55 -4.81 16.40
N LYS A 175 7.59 -3.85 17.32
CA LYS A 175 6.38 -3.34 17.98
C LYS A 175 5.63 -2.34 17.13
N ILE A 176 6.35 -1.56 16.32
CA ILE A 176 5.73 -0.69 15.33
C ILE A 176 4.96 -1.55 14.31
N LEU A 177 5.59 -2.58 13.77
CA LEU A 177 4.94 -3.51 12.84
C LEU A 177 3.71 -4.17 13.45
N GLU A 178 3.81 -4.66 14.70
CA GLU A 178 2.64 -5.16 15.44
C GLU A 178 1.51 -4.13 15.50
N ASN A 179 1.82 -2.88 15.88
CA ASN A 179 0.81 -1.82 15.95
C ASN A 179 0.18 -1.50 14.58
N LEU A 180 0.99 -1.46 13.50
CA LEU A 180 0.48 -1.24 12.15
C LEU A 180 -0.53 -2.32 11.73
N ILE A 181 -0.28 -3.57 12.10
CA ILE A 181 -1.17 -4.70 11.84
C ILE A 181 -2.45 -4.58 12.66
N LEU A 182 -2.34 -4.40 13.98
CA LEU A 182 -3.49 -4.39 14.90
C LEU A 182 -4.43 -3.20 14.62
N GLU A 183 -3.88 -2.05 14.25
CA GLU A 183 -4.66 -0.84 13.93
C GLU A 183 -5.08 -0.73 12.46
N GLN A 184 -4.75 -1.73 11.64
CA GLN A 184 -5.06 -1.75 10.20
C GLN A 184 -4.50 -0.53 9.45
N VAL A 185 -3.34 -0.02 9.89
CA VAL A 185 -2.66 1.11 9.24
C VAL A 185 -2.03 0.70 7.92
N LEU A 186 -1.72 -0.59 7.77
CA LEU A 186 -1.15 -1.16 6.55
C LEU A 186 -2.00 -0.88 5.29
N ASP A 187 -3.33 -0.76 5.42
CA ASP A 187 -4.24 -0.41 4.31
C ASP A 187 -3.97 1.00 3.74
N SER A 188 -3.30 1.86 4.51
CA SER A 188 -2.92 3.22 4.15
C SER A 188 -1.48 3.32 3.64
N VAL A 189 -0.74 2.21 3.52
CA VAL A 189 0.66 2.20 3.09
C VAL A 189 0.79 1.53 1.71
N GLY A 190 1.47 2.18 0.77
CA GLY A 190 1.78 1.59 -0.55
C GLY A 190 3.01 0.70 -0.51
N LEU A 191 4.16 1.30 -0.21
CA LEU A 191 5.46 0.66 -0.09
C LEU A 191 5.94 0.72 1.37
N LEU A 192 6.32 -0.42 1.93
CA LEU A 192 6.90 -0.52 3.27
C LEU A 192 8.39 -0.88 3.17
N LEU A 193 9.24 -0.03 3.74
CA LEU A 193 10.67 -0.24 3.85
C LEU A 193 11.03 -0.36 5.33
N LEU A 194 11.76 -1.41 5.70
CA LEU A 194 12.10 -1.72 7.09
C LEU A 194 13.57 -2.08 7.21
N GLU A 195 14.27 -1.52 8.19
CA GLU A 195 15.55 -2.07 8.66
C GLU A 195 15.27 -2.98 9.87
N LEU A 196 15.47 -4.28 9.70
CA LEU A 196 15.31 -5.26 10.77
C LEU A 196 16.59 -5.43 11.55
N HIS A 197 16.52 -5.09 12.83
CA HIS A 197 17.57 -5.37 13.80
C HIS A 197 17.34 -6.73 14.48
N LEU A 198 18.28 -7.67 14.30
CA LEU A 198 18.20 -9.06 14.76
C LEU A 198 19.11 -9.37 15.96
N GLN A 199 19.95 -8.42 16.39
CA GLN A 199 20.93 -8.65 17.45
C GLN A 199 20.31 -8.97 18.81
N TRP A 200 19.06 -8.59 19.05
CA TRP A 200 18.28 -8.89 20.26
C TRP A 200 16.78 -8.92 19.94
N ALA A 201 15.94 -9.31 20.91
CA ALA A 201 14.51 -9.59 20.70
C ALA A 201 13.67 -8.38 20.21
N GLY A 202 14.12 -7.17 20.50
CA GLY A 202 13.33 -5.95 20.34
C GLY A 202 12.54 -5.60 21.59
N PHE A 203 12.07 -4.35 21.64
CA PHE A 203 11.40 -3.81 22.82
C PHE A 203 10.09 -4.54 23.09
N GLU A 204 9.85 -4.92 24.36
CA GLU A 204 8.60 -5.59 24.78
C GLU A 204 8.25 -6.88 24.02
N VAL A 205 9.24 -7.51 23.38
CA VAL A 205 9.10 -8.85 22.79
C VAL A 205 9.56 -9.86 23.84
N GLY A 206 8.61 -10.53 24.49
CA GLY A 206 8.86 -11.51 25.54
C GLY A 206 8.90 -12.95 25.05
N GLY A 207 9.50 -13.84 25.84
CA GLY A 207 9.60 -15.27 25.56
C GLY A 207 11.04 -15.78 25.57
N ASP A 208 11.20 -17.09 25.40
CA ASP A 208 12.51 -17.67 25.07
C ASP A 208 12.88 -17.37 23.61
N GLU A 209 14.15 -17.54 23.25
CA GLU A 209 14.66 -17.19 21.92
C GLU A 209 13.84 -17.83 20.77
N PRO A 210 13.46 -19.12 20.81
CA PRO A 210 12.58 -19.69 19.77
C PRO A 210 11.22 -19.00 19.68
N SER A 211 10.58 -18.66 20.81
CA SER A 211 9.31 -17.92 20.82
C SER A 211 9.45 -16.54 20.20
N VAL A 212 10.56 -15.83 20.46
CA VAL A 212 10.85 -14.52 19.88
C VAL A 212 10.93 -14.60 18.36
N VAL A 213 11.71 -15.55 17.83
CA VAL A 213 11.84 -15.72 16.37
C VAL A 213 10.53 -16.13 15.73
N ARG A 214 9.78 -17.03 16.38
CA ARG A 214 8.44 -17.42 15.94
C ARG A 214 7.49 -16.22 15.89
N TYR A 215 7.56 -15.33 16.86
CA TYR A 215 6.78 -14.09 16.89
C TYR A 215 7.16 -13.16 15.75
N TRP A 216 8.46 -12.92 15.53
CA TRP A 216 8.96 -12.15 14.38
C TRP A 216 8.44 -12.69 13.05
N PHE A 217 8.59 -14.01 12.84
CA PHE A 217 8.06 -14.67 11.65
C PHE A 217 6.55 -14.47 11.50
N SER A 218 5.80 -14.56 12.61
CA SER A 218 4.34 -14.38 12.59
C SER A 218 3.92 -12.98 12.16
N LEU A 219 4.63 -11.93 12.60
CA LEU A 219 4.38 -10.56 12.13
C LEU A 219 4.60 -10.41 10.62
N LEU A 220 5.67 -11.02 10.09
CA LEU A 220 5.92 -10.99 8.64
C LEU A 220 4.88 -11.78 7.85
N ARG A 221 4.30 -12.84 8.44
CA ARG A 221 3.17 -13.56 7.83
C ARG A 221 1.88 -12.74 7.83
N GLU A 222 1.65 -11.89 8.83
CA GLU A 222 0.53 -10.94 8.81
C GLU A 222 0.68 -9.89 7.70
N LEU A 223 1.90 -9.44 7.38
CA LEU A 223 2.13 -8.58 6.20
C LEU A 223 1.61 -9.23 4.91
N GLU A 224 1.90 -10.51 4.71
CA GLU A 224 1.39 -11.24 3.54
C GLU A 224 -0.13 -11.40 3.53
N ARG A 225 -0.73 -11.63 4.70
CA ARG A 225 -2.18 -11.66 4.85
C ARG A 225 -2.80 -10.29 4.53
N ALA A 226 -2.07 -9.21 4.81
CA ALA A 226 -2.39 -7.84 4.41
C ALA A 226 -1.96 -7.50 2.96
N HIS A 227 -1.63 -8.51 2.14
CA HIS A 227 -1.27 -8.38 0.72
C HIS A 227 0.06 -7.67 0.41
N PHE A 228 0.94 -7.55 1.40
CA PHE A 228 2.32 -7.12 1.16
C PHE A 228 3.17 -8.30 0.68
N ARG A 229 3.98 -8.07 -0.35
CA ARG A 229 4.93 -9.05 -0.88
C ARG A 229 6.33 -8.51 -0.80
N LEU A 230 7.23 -9.30 -0.22
CA LEU A 230 8.65 -8.95 -0.12
C LEU A 230 9.25 -8.92 -1.54
N TYR A 231 9.90 -7.84 -1.93
CA TYR A 231 10.59 -7.74 -3.22
C TYR A 231 12.08 -7.45 -3.10
N HIS A 232 12.51 -6.92 -1.96
CA HIS A 232 13.91 -6.56 -1.72
C HIS A 232 14.36 -7.10 -0.38
N SER A 233 15.58 -7.64 -0.37
CA SER A 233 16.28 -8.03 0.83
C SER A 233 17.76 -7.77 0.66
N TYR A 234 18.31 -6.96 1.57
CA TYR A 234 19.73 -6.67 1.64
C TYR A 234 20.24 -6.96 3.04
N SER A 235 21.24 -7.85 3.14
CA SER A 235 21.97 -8.12 4.38
C SER A 235 23.18 -7.20 4.44
N ASP A 236 23.26 -6.33 5.45
CA ASP A 236 24.41 -5.44 5.60
C ASP A 236 25.65 -6.24 6.08
N PRO A 237 26.73 -6.33 5.27
CA PRO A 237 27.91 -7.09 5.66
C PRO A 237 28.77 -6.38 6.71
N SER A 238 28.59 -5.08 6.91
CA SER A 238 29.35 -4.25 7.86
C SER A 238 28.88 -4.41 9.31
N LYS A 239 27.65 -4.88 9.52
CA LYS A 239 27.04 -5.05 10.84
C LYS A 239 27.51 -6.34 11.51
N PRO A 240 27.49 -6.42 12.85
CA PRO A 240 27.89 -7.62 13.60
C PRO A 240 27.15 -8.88 13.17
N ARG A 241 27.79 -10.04 13.34
CA ARG A 241 27.22 -11.35 12.98
C ARG A 241 26.44 -11.96 14.14
N LEU A 242 25.39 -11.25 14.57
CA LEU A 242 24.61 -11.55 15.77
C LEU A 242 23.14 -11.75 15.43
N PHE A 243 22.59 -12.85 15.93
CA PHE A 243 21.17 -13.17 15.92
C PHE A 243 20.78 -13.55 17.34
N LEU A 244 19.98 -12.71 18.01
CA LEU A 244 19.66 -12.83 19.44
C LEU A 244 20.91 -13.05 20.31
N HIS A 245 21.91 -12.18 20.16
CA HIS A 245 23.23 -12.24 20.83
C HIS A 245 24.07 -13.50 20.57
N ARG A 246 23.64 -14.39 19.66
CA ARG A 246 24.37 -15.59 19.27
C ARG A 246 24.90 -15.46 17.85
N ASN A 247 26.05 -16.10 17.58
CA ASN A 247 26.51 -16.28 16.20
C ASN A 247 25.79 -17.49 15.59
N LEU A 248 24.63 -17.24 14.98
CA LEU A 248 23.90 -18.24 14.20
C LEU A 248 24.14 -17.99 12.71
N ARG A 249 24.74 -18.99 12.04
CA ARG A 249 24.96 -19.03 10.58
C ARG A 249 25.69 -17.84 9.97
N ASN A 250 26.53 -17.14 10.73
CA ASN A 250 27.21 -15.94 10.23
C ASN A 250 26.21 -14.90 9.66
N THR A 251 25.01 -14.86 10.24
CA THR A 251 23.91 -13.99 9.81
C THR A 251 24.22 -12.55 10.23
N SER A 252 23.96 -11.58 9.35
CA SER A 252 24.05 -10.17 9.76
C SER A 252 23.03 -9.84 10.83
N SER A 253 23.37 -8.92 11.72
CA SER A 253 22.45 -8.37 12.71
C SER A 253 21.47 -7.34 12.13
N SER A 254 21.65 -6.91 10.86
CA SER A 254 20.73 -5.99 10.21
C SER A 254 20.38 -6.43 8.78
N PHE A 255 19.10 -6.29 8.43
CA PHE A 255 18.58 -6.50 7.08
C PHE A 255 17.71 -5.31 6.66
N THR A 256 17.98 -4.73 5.50
CA THR A 256 17.08 -3.77 4.86
C THR A 256 16.13 -4.51 3.92
N LEU A 257 14.84 -4.41 4.19
CA LEU A 257 13.79 -5.16 3.50
C LEU A 257 12.75 -4.20 2.89
N GLY A 258 12.18 -4.60 1.75
CA GLY A 258 11.13 -3.85 1.07
C GLY A 258 9.94 -4.73 0.71
N TRP A 259 8.74 -4.28 1.08
CA TRP A 259 7.47 -4.91 0.70
C TRP A 259 6.59 -3.97 -0.10
N GLU A 260 5.99 -4.51 -1.15
CA GLU A 260 5.03 -3.81 -2.00
C GLU A 260 3.63 -4.31 -1.71
N PHE A 261 2.65 -3.40 -1.60
CA PHE A 261 1.25 -3.78 -1.51
C PHE A 261 0.70 -4.22 -2.87
N THR A 262 0.21 -5.46 -2.95
CA THR A 262 -0.14 -6.09 -4.25
C THR A 262 -1.63 -6.12 -4.58
N HIS A 263 -2.51 -5.72 -3.66
CA HIS A 263 -3.97 -5.80 -3.87
C HIS A 263 -4.58 -4.59 -4.61
N PHE A 264 -3.76 -3.73 -5.23
CA PHE A 264 -4.26 -2.64 -6.10
C PHE A 264 -4.57 -3.07 -7.54
N VAL A 265 -4.20 -4.28 -7.98
CA VAL A 265 -4.24 -4.74 -9.38
C VAL A 265 -5.67 -4.91 -9.98
N GLN A 266 -6.74 -4.49 -9.30
CA GLN A 266 -8.11 -4.62 -9.82
C GLN A 266 -8.97 -3.35 -9.87
N LYS A 267 -8.47 -2.17 -9.51
CA LYS A 267 -9.27 -0.93 -9.62
C LYS A 267 -9.01 -0.15 -10.92
N ASP A 268 -7.77 -0.09 -11.41
CA ASP A 268 -7.43 0.79 -12.52
C ASP A 268 -7.68 0.20 -13.92
N TYR A 269 -7.67 -1.14 -14.04
CA TYR A 269 -8.13 -1.82 -15.26
C TYR A 269 -9.63 -1.61 -15.50
N PHE A 270 -10.43 -1.47 -14.44
CA PHE A 270 -11.85 -1.16 -14.58
C PHE A 270 -12.12 0.31 -14.91
N ALA A 271 -11.35 1.25 -14.36
CA ALA A 271 -11.54 2.68 -14.59
C ALA A 271 -11.18 3.09 -16.04
N THR A 272 -10.09 2.57 -16.60
CA THR A 272 -9.69 2.86 -17.98
C THR A 272 -10.61 2.20 -19.02
N CYS A 273 -11.15 1.01 -18.73
CA CYS A 273 -12.18 0.39 -19.56
C CYS A 273 -13.55 1.11 -19.44
N PHE A 274 -13.83 1.74 -18.30
CA PHE A 274 -15.06 2.51 -18.08
C PHE A 274 -15.05 3.84 -18.83
N GLN A 275 -13.93 4.56 -18.85
CA GLN A 275 -13.83 5.86 -19.50
C GLN A 275 -13.98 5.76 -21.03
N PHE A 276 -13.39 4.73 -21.64
CA PHE A 276 -13.52 4.45 -23.07
C PHE A 276 -14.94 4.14 -23.53
N ASN A 277 -15.78 3.53 -22.67
CA ASN A 277 -17.16 3.19 -23.02
C ASN A 277 -18.11 4.39 -22.99
N ILE A 278 -17.85 5.40 -22.14
CA ILE A 278 -18.75 6.53 -21.99
C ILE A 278 -18.71 7.45 -23.22
N GLU A 279 -17.53 7.82 -23.72
CA GLU A 279 -17.41 8.65 -24.93
C GLU A 279 -17.99 7.95 -26.16
N TYR A 280 -17.83 6.63 -26.27
CA TYR A 280 -18.40 5.84 -27.35
C TYR A 280 -19.93 5.80 -27.30
N ILE A 281 -20.51 5.67 -26.11
CA ILE A 281 -21.98 5.68 -25.92
C ILE A 281 -22.56 7.06 -26.23
N TYR A 282 -21.90 8.16 -25.80
CA TYR A 282 -22.34 9.51 -26.16
C TYR A 282 -22.17 9.79 -27.66
N GLY A 283 -21.10 9.30 -28.29
CA GLY A 283 -20.90 9.37 -29.73
C GLY A 283 -21.99 8.63 -30.52
N ILE A 284 -22.35 7.41 -30.10
CA ILE A 284 -23.46 6.63 -30.69
C ILE A 284 -24.80 7.35 -30.49
N PHE A 285 -25.06 7.93 -29.31
CA PHE A 285 -26.28 8.68 -29.04
C PHE A 285 -26.40 9.93 -29.92
N PHE A 286 -25.30 10.67 -30.10
CA PHE A 286 -25.26 11.84 -30.97
C PHE A 286 -25.45 11.47 -32.45
N PHE A 287 -24.81 10.39 -32.90
CA PHE A 287 -24.94 9.90 -34.27
C PHE A 287 -26.34 9.37 -34.58
N LEU A 288 -26.98 8.68 -33.63
CA LEU A 288 -28.36 8.21 -33.75
C LEU A 288 -29.36 9.38 -33.80
N ASN A 289 -29.21 10.42 -32.97
CA ASN A 289 -30.05 11.62 -33.05
C ASN A 289 -29.89 12.34 -34.40
N MET A 290 -28.65 12.46 -34.89
CA MET A 290 -28.39 13.08 -36.19
C MET A 290 -29.01 12.28 -37.36
N LEU A 291 -29.00 10.95 -37.29
CA LEU A 291 -29.62 10.08 -38.29
C LEU A 291 -31.16 10.13 -38.25
N LEU A 292 -31.75 10.29 -37.06
CA LEU A 292 -33.19 10.44 -36.89
C LEU A 292 -33.68 11.80 -37.41
N ASP A 293 -32.92 12.87 -37.19
CA ASP A 293 -33.26 14.22 -37.67
C ASP A 293 -33.10 14.39 -39.19
N LYS A 294 -32.06 13.79 -39.80
CA LYS A 294 -31.75 14.01 -41.22
C LYS A 294 -32.56 13.16 -42.20
N ASN A 295 -33.07 12.00 -41.80
CA ASN A 295 -33.64 11.03 -42.74
C ASN A 295 -35.16 10.79 -42.59
N GLY A 296 -35.86 11.50 -41.69
CA GLY A 296 -37.31 11.33 -41.51
C GLY A 296 -37.71 9.88 -41.23
N LEU A 297 -36.81 9.09 -40.65
CA LEU A 297 -37.01 7.67 -40.41
C LEU A 297 -38.05 7.51 -39.30
N ASN A 298 -39.11 6.76 -39.62
CA ASN A 298 -40.28 6.60 -38.78
C ASN A 298 -39.92 6.15 -37.35
N SER A 299 -40.19 7.02 -36.38
CA SER A 299 -39.65 6.95 -35.01
C SER A 299 -40.02 5.67 -34.26
N ASP A 300 -41.09 4.98 -34.67
CA ASP A 300 -41.62 3.81 -33.97
C ASP A 300 -40.75 2.54 -34.10
N LYS A 301 -39.92 2.42 -35.16
CA LYS A 301 -39.02 1.25 -35.31
C LYS A 301 -37.78 1.31 -34.42
N PHE A 302 -37.32 2.52 -34.07
CA PHE A 302 -36.09 2.72 -33.28
C PHE A 302 -36.37 3.08 -31.81
N ARG A 303 -37.63 3.37 -31.47
CA ARG A 303 -38.09 3.65 -30.10
C ARG A 303 -37.67 2.61 -29.06
N PRO A 304 -37.68 1.28 -29.33
CA PRO A 304 -37.24 0.29 -28.35
C PRO A 304 -35.74 0.37 -28.06
N LEU A 305 -34.92 0.64 -29.08
CA LEU A 305 -33.47 0.77 -28.94
C LEU A 305 -33.10 2.08 -28.23
N TYR A 306 -33.81 3.17 -28.55
CA TYR A 306 -33.68 4.46 -27.88
C TYR A 306 -34.04 4.38 -26.39
N GLU A 307 -35.18 3.78 -26.04
CA GLU A 307 -35.60 3.57 -24.64
C GLU A 307 -34.66 2.62 -23.89
N TYR A 308 -34.08 1.62 -24.56
CA TYR A 308 -33.08 0.72 -23.95
C TYR A 308 -31.77 1.45 -23.63
N ILE A 309 -31.23 2.23 -24.58
CA ILE A 309 -30.02 3.04 -24.37
C ILE A 309 -30.27 4.12 -23.31
N ARG A 310 -31.43 4.80 -23.34
CA ARG A 310 -31.82 5.79 -22.33
C ARG A 310 -31.92 5.18 -20.94
N ASN A 311 -32.48 3.97 -20.80
CA ASN A 311 -32.54 3.27 -19.52
C ASN A 311 -31.16 2.83 -19.00
N ILE A 312 -30.22 2.47 -19.89
CA ILE A 312 -28.83 2.18 -19.52
C ILE A 312 -28.15 3.46 -18.99
N VAL A 313 -28.30 4.58 -19.69
CA VAL A 313 -27.70 5.88 -19.30
C VAL A 313 -28.34 6.41 -18.00
N CYS A 314 -29.66 6.31 -17.84
CA CYS A 314 -30.37 6.71 -16.62
C CYS A 314 -30.02 5.82 -15.42
N LYS A 315 -29.90 4.49 -15.59
CA LYS A 315 -29.34 3.63 -14.54
C LYS A 315 -27.92 4.07 -14.19
N TYR A 316 -27.07 4.37 -15.16
CA TYR A 316 -25.71 4.83 -14.93
C TYR A 316 -25.62 6.11 -14.06
N ASN A 317 -26.51 7.09 -14.26
CA ASN A 317 -26.53 8.31 -13.46
C ASN A 317 -27.00 8.09 -12.01
N VAL A 318 -27.86 7.10 -11.76
CA VAL A 318 -28.28 6.72 -10.39
C VAL A 318 -27.21 5.90 -9.67
N TYR A 319 -26.37 5.14 -10.40
CA TYR A 319 -25.32 4.30 -9.83
C TYR A 319 -23.99 5.02 -9.56
N LYS A 320 -23.83 6.29 -9.93
CA LYS A 320 -22.67 7.13 -9.54
C LYS A 320 -22.57 7.32 -8.01
N THR A 321 -23.66 7.06 -7.29
CA THR A 321 -23.76 7.23 -5.83
C THR A 321 -23.62 5.93 -5.03
N TYR A 322 -23.68 4.74 -5.66
CA TYR A 322 -23.64 3.45 -4.97
C TYR A 322 -22.81 2.40 -5.75
N LEU A 323 -21.54 2.30 -5.38
CA LEU A 323 -20.55 1.21 -5.51
C LEU A 323 -20.71 0.10 -6.59
N SER A 324 -19.58 -0.11 -7.27
CA SER A 324 -18.99 -1.36 -7.78
C SER A 324 -19.79 -2.67 -7.60
N ARG A 325 -20.27 -3.26 -8.71
CA ARG A 325 -20.04 -4.67 -9.12
C ARG A 325 -20.92 -5.05 -10.32
N SER A 326 -20.30 -5.81 -11.23
CA SER A 326 -20.89 -6.71 -12.23
C SER A 326 -21.56 -6.10 -13.48
N LEU A 327 -20.97 -6.37 -14.65
CA LEU A 327 -21.64 -6.78 -15.90
C LEU A 327 -20.60 -7.00 -17.02
N THR A 328 -20.12 -8.24 -17.18
CA THR A 328 -19.22 -8.66 -18.27
C THR A 328 -19.94 -9.23 -19.49
N VAL A 329 -21.27 -9.10 -19.61
CA VAL A 329 -22.04 -9.81 -20.67
C VAL A 329 -22.75 -8.85 -21.65
N GLY A 330 -22.71 -7.54 -21.44
CA GLY A 330 -23.46 -6.57 -22.26
C GLY A 330 -22.81 -6.15 -23.58
N GLY A 331 -21.47 -6.11 -23.63
CA GLY A 331 -20.72 -5.52 -24.75
C GLY A 331 -20.77 -6.34 -26.04
N GLU A 332 -20.60 -7.66 -25.97
CA GLU A 332 -20.67 -8.54 -27.15
C GLU A 332 -22.09 -8.63 -27.73
N PHE A 333 -23.12 -8.54 -26.88
CA PHE A 333 -24.51 -8.61 -27.33
C PHE A 333 -24.92 -7.35 -28.10
N LEU A 334 -24.51 -6.17 -27.64
CA LEU A 334 -24.77 -4.90 -28.33
C LEU A 334 -24.06 -4.83 -29.69
N LEU A 335 -22.84 -5.34 -29.79
CA LEU A 335 -22.09 -5.39 -31.05
C LEU A 335 -22.72 -6.35 -32.06
N ARG A 336 -23.23 -7.50 -31.60
CA ARG A 336 -23.97 -8.45 -32.44
C ARG A 336 -25.33 -7.90 -32.89
N LEU A 337 -26.04 -7.19 -32.00
CA LEU A 337 -27.31 -6.57 -32.32
C LEU A 337 -27.15 -5.43 -33.35
N LEU A 338 -26.11 -4.59 -33.20
CA LEU A 338 -25.78 -3.53 -34.17
C LEU A 338 -25.39 -4.08 -35.55
N LYS A 339 -24.61 -5.17 -35.60
CA LYS A 339 -24.28 -5.84 -36.88
C LYS A 339 -25.53 -6.42 -37.56
N CYS A 340 -26.46 -6.95 -36.77
CA CYS A 340 -27.73 -7.49 -37.26
C CYS A 340 -28.67 -6.38 -37.78
N ILE A 341 -28.75 -5.24 -37.09
CA ILE A 341 -29.58 -4.09 -37.47
C ILE A 341 -29.00 -3.36 -38.70
N LEU A 342 -27.68 -3.30 -38.85
CA LEU A 342 -27.01 -2.62 -39.96
C LEU A 342 -26.78 -3.51 -41.20
N GLY A 343 -27.19 -4.78 -41.17
CA GLY A 343 -27.04 -5.70 -42.30
C GLY A 343 -25.58 -6.00 -42.70
N LEU A 344 -24.64 -5.82 -41.78
CA LEU A 344 -23.22 -6.04 -42.02
C LEU A 344 -22.89 -7.52 -41.78
N ASN A 345 -22.83 -8.31 -42.85
CA ASN A 345 -22.39 -9.71 -42.77
C ASN A 345 -20.91 -9.79 -42.39
N SER A 346 -20.61 -10.71 -41.48
CA SER A 346 -19.26 -11.00 -40.99
C SER A 346 -18.42 -11.70 -42.05
N SER A 347 -17.30 -11.11 -42.43
CA SER A 347 -16.11 -11.81 -42.94
C SER A 347 -15.19 -12.20 -41.80
#